data_AF-A0A968TPC6-F1
#
_entry.id   AF-A0A968TPC6-F1
#
_cell.length_a   1.000
_cell.length_b   1.000
_cell.length_c   1.000
_cell.angle_alpha   90.00
_cell.angle_beta   90.00
_cell.angle_gamma   90.00
#
_symmetry.space_group_name_H-M   'P 1'
#
loop_
_entity.id
_entity.type
_entity.pdbx_description
1 polymer ?
#
loop_
_entity_poly.entity_id
_entity_poly.type
_entity_poly.pdbx_seq_one_letter_code
_entity_poly.pdbx_strand_id
1 'polypeptide(L)' 'LAGNPQLILADEPTAALDSHSGHAVINLLRRLAKESHRTVLMVTHDPRIVDVADRVTYLEDGKIRPGCD' A
#
# COMPACT_ATOMS: atom_id res chain seq x y z
N LEU A 1 3.61 -2.31 15.07
CA LEU A 1 4.19 -1.01 14.68
C LEU A 1 4.20 -0.11 15.91
N ALA A 2 5.37 0.43 16.26
CA ALA A 2 5.53 1.28 17.45
C ALA A 2 4.71 2.58 17.30
N GLY A 3 4.15 3.07 18.41
CA GLY A 3 3.52 4.39 18.50
C GLY A 3 2.06 4.52 18.03
N ASN A 4 1.41 3.44 17.59
CA ASN A 4 0.01 3.46 17.12
C ASN A 4 -0.30 4.62 16.13
N PRO A 5 0.47 4.78 15.04
CA PRO A 5 0.31 5.92 14.14
C PRO A 5 -1.02 5.85 13.40
N GLN A 6 -1.66 7.00 13.17
CA GLN A 6 -2.87 7.08 12.35
C GLN A 6 -2.60 7.00 10.85
N LEU A 7 -1.37 7.33 10.42
CA LEU A 7 -0.92 7.29 9.03
C LEU A 7 0.34 6.45 8.90
N ILE A 8 0.34 5.53 7.95
CA ILE A 8 1.49 4.69 7.59
C ILE A 8 1.86 5.03 6.15
N LEU A 9 3.10 5.46 5.95
CA LEU A 9 3.70 5.67 4.63
C LEU A 9 4.64 4.51 4.34
N ALA A 10 4.43 3.82 3.23
CA ALA A 10 5.25 2.68 2.82
C ALA A 10 5.77 2.89 1.39
N ASP A 11 7.07 3.12 1.25
CA ASP A 11 7.73 3.27 -0.05
C ASP A 11 8.35 1.93 -0.46
N GLU A 12 7.81 1.31 -1.49
CA GLU A 12 8.22 0.01 -2.04
C GLU A 12 8.46 -1.08 -0.96
N PRO A 13 7.47 -1.38 -0.09
CA PRO A 13 7.68 -2.22 1.10
C PRO A 13 7.93 -3.71 0.77
N THR A 14 7.76 -4.12 -0.48
CA THR A 14 7.93 -5.51 -0.95
C THR A 14 9.13 -5.70 -1.86
N ALA A 15 9.91 -4.65 -2.18
CA ALA A 15 10.97 -4.71 -3.20
C ALA A 15 12.07 -5.76 -2.91
N ALA A 16 12.37 -6.01 -1.63
CA ALA A 16 13.37 -6.98 -1.19
C ALA A 16 12.79 -8.36 -0.84
N LEU A 17 11.49 -8.58 -1.05
CA LEU A 17 10.79 -9.77 -0.60
C LEU A 17 10.40 -10.66 -1.77
N ASP A 18 10.41 -11.98 -1.54
CA ASP A 18 9.81 -12.93 -2.46
C ASP A 18 8.28 -12.75 -2.53
N SER A 19 7.66 -13.35 -3.54
CA SER A 19 6.22 -13.25 -3.75
C SER A 19 5.39 -13.66 -2.53
N HIS A 20 5.76 -14.69 -1.78
CA HIS A 20 4.99 -15.13 -0.61
C HIS A 20 5.11 -14.11 0.53
N SER A 21 6.34 -13.71 0.85
CA SER A 21 6.63 -12.73 1.90
C SER A 21 6.02 -11.35 1.59
N GLY A 22 6.04 -10.92 0.33
CA GLY A 22 5.41 -9.69 -0.13
C GLY A 22 3.89 -9.67 0.10
N HIS A 23 3.18 -10.77 -0.21
CA HIS A 23 1.76 -10.89 0.08
C HIS A 23 1.46 -10.82 1.59
N ALA A 24 2.32 -11.38 2.44
CA ALA A 24 2.15 -11.31 3.89
C ALA A 24 2.23 -9.86 4.40
N VAL A 25 3.19 -9.08 3.89
CA VAL A 25 3.34 -7.65 4.22
C VAL A 25 2.14 -6.84 3.74
N ILE A 26 1.70 -7.05 2.50
CA ILE A 26 0.52 -6.38 1.95
C ILE A 26 -0.73 -6.68 2.79
N ASN A 27 -0.95 -7.93 3.16
CA ASN A 27 -2.07 -8.33 4.01
C ASN A 27 -2.01 -7.68 5.40
N LEU A 28 -0.82 -7.57 5.98
CA LEU A 28 -0.64 -6.87 7.25
C LEU A 28 -1.01 -5.38 7.12
N LEU A 29 -0.53 -4.69 6.08
CA LEU A 29 -0.86 -3.30 5.83
C LEU A 29 -2.38 -3.09 5.62
N ARG A 30 -3.03 -3.98 4.88
CA ARG A 30 -4.48 -3.97 4.68
C ARG A 30 -5.25 -4.13 5.99
N ARG A 31 -4.85 -5.07 6.86
CA ARG A 31 -5.48 -5.25 8.19
C ARG A 31 -5.31 -4.01 9.06
N LEU A 32 -4.13 -3.40 9.05
CA LEU A 32 -3.91 -2.15 9.76
C LEU A 32 -4.80 -1.01 9.25
N ALA A 33 -5.02 -0.94 7.93
CA ALA A 33 -5.91 0.05 7.34
C ALA A 33 -7.38 -0.18 7.77
N LYS A 34 -7.88 -1.41 7.60
CA LYS A 34 -9.29 -1.76 7.78
C LYS A 34 -9.71 -1.96 9.24
N GLU A 35 -8.92 -2.70 10.00
CA GLU A 35 -9.30 -3.15 11.35
C GLU A 35 -8.85 -2.15 12.41
N SER A 36 -7.66 -1.56 12.23
CA SER A 36 -7.09 -0.60 13.19
C SER A 36 -7.48 0.86 12.93
N HIS A 37 -8.37 1.12 11.96
CA HIS A 37 -8.83 2.47 11.58
C HIS A 37 -7.66 3.42 11.25
N ARG A 38 -6.65 2.90 10.54
CA ARG A 38 -5.48 3.68 10.12
C ARG A 38 -5.55 3.97 8.64
N THR A 39 -4.87 5.04 8.22
CA THR A 39 -4.65 5.32 6.81
C THR A 39 -3.30 4.72 6.39
N VAL A 40 -3.28 4.00 5.27
CA VAL A 40 -2.05 3.49 4.67
C VAL A 40 -1.91 4.11 3.29
N LEU A 41 -0.81 4.80 3.03
CA LEU A 41 -0.40 5.25 1.71
C LEU A 41 0.85 4.45 1.32
N MET A 42 0.76 3.77 0.18
CA MET A 42 1.85 2.94 -0.31
C MET A 42 2.22 3.36 -1.73
N VAL A 43 3.52 3.43 -1.99
CA VAL A 43 4.09 3.59 -3.34
C VAL A 43 4.62 2.24 -3.76
N THR A 44 4.17 1.73 -4.90
CA THR A 44 4.72 0.50 -5.47
C THR A 44 4.53 0.41 -6.98
N HIS A 45 5.43 -0.32 -7.64
CA HIS A 45 5.27 -0.78 -9.02
C HIS A 45 4.60 -2.17 -9.13
N ASP A 46 4.25 -2.80 -8.01
CA ASP A 46 3.63 -4.13 -7.99
C ASP A 46 2.12 -4.09 -8.31
N PRO A 47 1.65 -4.62 -9.46
CA PRO A 47 0.24 -4.55 -9.83
C PRO A 47 -0.66 -5.43 -8.95
N ARG A 48 -0.11 -6.37 -8.18
CA ARG A 48 -0.88 -7.25 -7.29
C ARG A 48 -1.55 -6.49 -6.15
N ILE A 49 -1.12 -5.25 -5.87
CA ILE A 49 -1.78 -4.42 -4.86
C ILE A 49 -3.13 -3.87 -5.32
N VAL A 50 -3.34 -3.75 -6.64
CA VAL A 50 -4.51 -3.06 -7.19
C VAL A 50 -5.81 -3.67 -6.66
N ASP A 51 -5.88 -4.99 -6.56
CA ASP A 51 -7.07 -5.71 -6.09
C ASP A 51 -7.37 -5.55 -4.59
N VAL A 52 -6.39 -5.12 -3.80
CA VAL A 52 -6.53 -4.98 -2.33
C VAL A 52 -6.52 -3.53 -1.86
N ALA A 53 -6.20 -2.59 -2.75
CA ALA A 53 -6.21 -1.17 -2.49
C ALA A 53 -7.63 -0.62 -2.51
N ASP A 54 -7.93 0.28 -1.57
CA ASP A 54 -9.23 0.98 -1.56
C ASP A 54 -9.34 2.00 -2.70
N ARG A 55 -8.20 2.59 -3.08
CA ARG A 55 -8.07 3.58 -4.14
C ARG A 55 -6.70 3.41 -4.78
N VAL A 56 -6.66 3.51 -6.11
CA VAL A 56 -5.41 3.50 -6.87
C VAL A 56 -5.28 4.84 -7.57
N THR A 57 -4.05 5.35 -7.63
CA THR A 57 -3.72 6.62 -8.27
C THR A 57 -2.35 6.49 -8.89
N TYR A 58 -2.17 7.06 -10.08
CA TYR A 58 -0.93 6.98 -10.83
C TYR A 58 -0.15 8.28 -10.69
N LEU A 59 1.17 8.16 -10.60
CA LEU A 59 2.08 9.30 -10.69
C LEU A 59 2.77 9.25 -12.05
N GLU A 60 2.54 10.27 -12.87
CA GLU A 60 3.08 10.37 -14.23
C GLU A 60 3.57 11.81 -14.46
N ASP A 61 4.82 11.97 -14.89
CA ASP A 61 5.45 13.28 -15.11
C ASP A 61 5.31 14.28 -13.94
N GLY A 62 5.45 13.76 -12.71
CA GLY A 62 5.30 14.54 -11.48
C GLY A 62 3.86 14.99 -11.18
N LYS A 63 2.87 14.44 -11.89
CA LYS A 63 1.44 14.74 -11.72
C LYS A 63 0.67 13.50 -11.28
N ILE A 64 -0.25 13.72 -10.36
CA ILE A 64 -1.17 12.71 -9.88
C ILE A 64 -2.31 12.57 -10.89
N ARG A 65 -2.51 11.36 -11.41
CA ARG A 65 -3.58 10.98 -12.33
C ARG A 65 -4.54 10.02 -11.63
N PRO A 66 -5.86 10.19 -11.77
CA PRO A 66 -6.82 9.24 -11.21
C PRO A 66 -6.59 7.84 -11.78
N GLY A 67 -6.78 6.82 -10.95
CA GLY A 67 -6.85 5.44 -11.42
C GLY A 67 -8.12 5.20 -12.25
N CYS A 68 -8.13 4.15 -13.08
CA CYS A 68 -9.41 3.63 -13.57
C CYS A 68 -10.10 2.91 -12.42
N ASP A 69 -11.33 3.34 -12.10
CA ASP A 69 -12.24 2.66 -11.19
C ASP A 69 -12.75 1.33 -11.79
#